data_AF-A0AAX3WM25-F1
#
_entry.id   AF-A0AAX3WM25-F1
#
_cell.length_a   1.000
_cell.length_b   1.000
_cell.length_c   1.000
_cell.angle_alpha   90.00
_cell.angle_beta   90.00
_cell.angle_gamma   90.00
#
_symmetry.space_group_name_H-M   'P 1'
#
loop_
_entity.id
_entity.type
_entity.pdbx_description
1 polymer ?
#
loop_
_entity_poly.entity_id
_entity_poly.type
_entity_poly.pdbx_seq_one_letter_code
_entity_poly.pdbx_strand_id
1 'polypeptide(L)'
;MTKMTVLRNASGAVENIGAWEFVYIETPRLDEAGEPMRDEDGKPIMDRVVSNPMPDGLVKDEADIIEGPDGGLYEAGDPRLTPAEPAISDDDLAKALAARSGLTPEEAASLVKAMQRPSA
;
A
#
# COMPACT_ATOMS: atom_id res chain seq x y z
N MET A 1 -2.35 -17.05 -3.10
CA MET A 1 -3.15 -16.33 -2.11
C MET A 1 -2.74 -16.84 -0.74
N THR A 2 -2.52 -15.92 0.20
CA THR A 2 -2.07 -16.23 1.56
C THR A 2 -2.98 -15.49 2.53
N LYS A 3 -3.55 -16.19 3.52
CA LYS A 3 -4.38 -15.56 4.54
C LYS A 3 -3.49 -14.77 5.51
N MET A 4 -3.72 -13.47 5.65
CA MET A 4 -2.91 -12.59 6.51
C MET A 4 -3.81 -11.67 7.34
N THR A 5 -3.30 -11.26 8.50
CA THR A 5 -3.93 -10.19 9.29
C THR A 5 -3.91 -8.90 8.51
N VAL A 6 -5.03 -8.18 8.52
CA VAL A 6 -5.15 -6.84 7.95
C VAL A 6 -5.76 -5.89 8.98
N LEU A 7 -5.44 -4.60 8.85
CA LEU A 7 -6.11 -3.53 9.57
C LEU A 7 -7.06 -2.81 8.61
N ARG A 8 -8.33 -2.73 8.97
CA ARG A 8 -9.36 -2.03 8.18
C ARG A 8 -9.86 -0.79 8.91
N ASN A 9 -10.14 0.26 8.16
CA ASN A 9 -10.81 1.44 8.68
C ASN A 9 -12.33 1.26 8.74
N ALA A 10 -13.05 2.27 9.23
CA ALA A 10 -14.50 2.24 9.37
C ALA A 10 -15.27 2.05 8.04
N SER A 11 -14.65 2.31 6.89
CA SER A 11 -15.24 2.07 5.57
C SER A 11 -14.98 0.64 5.05
N GLY A 12 -14.20 -0.16 5.77
CA GLY A 12 -13.81 -1.52 5.39
C GLY A 12 -12.56 -1.59 4.50
N ALA A 13 -11.95 -0.46 4.16
CA ALA A 13 -10.74 -0.42 3.36
C ALA A 13 -9.52 -0.89 4.17
N VAL A 14 -8.67 -1.72 3.56
CA VAL A 14 -7.40 -2.18 4.15
C VAL A 14 -6.39 -1.04 4.17
N GLU A 15 -5.92 -0.67 5.36
CA GLU A 15 -4.86 0.34 5.55
C GLU A 15 -3.52 -0.29 5.89
N ASN A 16 -3.51 -1.52 6.42
CA ASN A 16 -2.28 -2.27 6.65
C ASN A 16 -2.48 -3.76 6.41
N ILE A 17 -1.47 -4.40 5.83
CA ILE A 17 -1.39 -5.85 5.63
C ILE A 17 -0.19 -6.35 6.44
N GLY A 18 -0.46 -7.28 7.36
CA GLY A 18 0.52 -7.84 8.28
C GLY A 18 0.22 -7.55 9.73
N ALA A 19 1.06 -8.09 10.61
CA ALA A 19 0.94 -7.88 12.04
C ALA A 19 1.28 -6.43 12.42
N TRP A 20 0.44 -5.83 13.27
CA TRP A 20 0.78 -4.58 13.94
C TRP A 20 1.44 -4.89 15.28
N GLU A 21 2.76 -4.72 15.33
CA GLU A 21 3.55 -4.94 16.52
C GLU A 21 3.35 -3.78 17.51
N PHE A 22 2.41 -3.97 18.42
CA PHE A 22 2.16 -3.10 19.56
C PHE A 22 3.11 -3.48 20.69
N VAL A 23 4.03 -2.58 21.07
CA VAL A 23 5.07 -2.87 22.05
C VAL A 23 5.03 -1.87 23.20
N TYR A 24 5.20 -2.35 24.42
CA TYR A 24 5.51 -1.47 25.54
C TYR A 24 7.02 -1.42 25.73
N ILE A 25 7.56 -0.21 25.84
CA ILE A 25 8.96 0.01 26.18
C ILE A 25 9.04 0.55 27.61
N GLU A 26 10.10 0.16 28.32
CA GLU A 26 10.43 0.72 29.62
C GLU A 26 11.48 1.80 29.42
N THR A 27 11.18 3.01 29.84
CA THR A 27 12.09 4.16 29.74
C THR A 27 12.32 4.77 31.11
N PRO A 28 13.54 5.20 31.47
CA PRO A 28 13.77 5.87 32.74
C PRO A 28 12.91 7.13 32.86
N ARG A 29 12.24 7.31 33.99
CA ARG A 29 11.56 8.55 34.33
C ARG A 29 12.60 9.63 34.57
N LEU A 30 12.48 10.75 33.88
CA LEU A 30 13.41 11.86 33.98
C LEU A 30 12.85 12.97 34.88
N ASP A 31 13.72 13.67 35.60
CA ASP A 31 13.39 14.89 36.33
C ASP A 31 13.37 16.13 35.40
N GLU A 32 13.13 17.32 35.97
CA GLU A 32 13.10 18.58 35.21
C GLU A 32 14.45 18.94 34.55
N ALA A 33 15.56 18.38 35.03
CA ALA A 33 16.89 18.56 34.45
C ALA A 33 17.20 17.53 33.36
N GLY A 34 16.33 16.55 33.14
CA GLY A 34 16.52 15.46 32.18
C GLY A 34 17.33 14.28 32.72
N GLU A 35 17.56 14.20 34.03
CA GLU A 35 18.31 13.12 34.68
C GLU A 35 17.37 12.01 35.18
N PRO A 36 17.77 10.71 35.13
CA PRO A 36 16.93 9.62 35.63
C PRO A 36 16.64 9.74 37.13
N MET A 37 15.35 9.80 37.48
CA MET A 37 14.89 9.68 38.85
C MET A 37 15.21 8.30 39.40
N ARG A 38 15.64 8.23 40.66
CA ARG A 38 16.05 6.97 41.33
C ARG A 38 15.16 6.65 42.52
N ASP A 39 14.94 5.37 42.78
CA ASP A 39 14.26 4.86 43.97
C ASP A 39 15.16 4.92 45.22
N GLU A 40 14.64 4.47 46.37
CA GLU A 40 15.36 4.45 47.65
C GLU A 40 16.62 3.56 47.63
N ASP A 41 16.68 2.60 46.70
CA ASP A 41 17.82 1.71 46.47
C ASP A 41 18.83 2.28 45.44
N GLY A 42 18.56 3.48 44.89
CA GLY A 42 19.41 4.14 43.89
C GLY A 42 19.23 3.62 42.46
N LYS A 43 18.22 2.80 42.18
CA LYS A 43 17.91 2.30 40.82
C LYS A 43 17.00 3.27 40.07
N PRO A 44 17.15 3.41 38.74
CA PRO A 44 16.24 4.25 37.95
C PRO A 44 14.79 3.78 38.06
N ILE A 45 13.88 4.74 38.27
CA ILE A 45 12.44 4.50 38.18
C ILE A 45 12.09 4.39 36.69
N MET A 46 11.43 3.31 36.31
CA MET A 46 11.07 3.06 34.91
C MET A 46 9.60 3.37 34.66
N ASP A 47 9.33 4.11 33.59
CA ASP A 47 7.99 4.32 33.04
C ASP A 47 7.72 3.35 31.91
N ARG A 48 6.48 2.83 31.87
CA ARG A 48 6.01 1.99 30.78
C ARG A 48 5.33 2.86 29.74
N VAL A 49 5.98 3.03 28.59
CA VAL A 49 5.48 3.85 27.49
C VAL A 49 5.01 2.94 26.35
N VAL A 50 3.90 3.32 25.72
CA VAL A 50 3.42 2.63 24.51
C VAL A 50 4.27 3.07 23.33
N SER A 51 4.88 2.12 22.64
CA SER A 51 5.56 2.32 21.36
C SER A 51 4.73 1.68 20.25
N ASN A 52 4.56 2.40 19.15
CA ASN A 52 3.71 1.99 18.02
C ASN A 52 2.25 1.66 18.42
N PRO A 53 1.51 2.62 19.01
CA PRO A 53 0.11 2.40 19.37
C PRO A 53 -0.71 1.96 18.14
N MET A 54 -1.74 1.14 18.37
CA MET A 54 -2.69 0.80 17.31
C MET A 54 -3.32 2.10 16.78
N PRO A 55 -3.36 2.32 15.45
CA PRO A 55 -3.97 3.52 14.91
C PRO A 55 -5.46 3.56 15.25
N ASP A 56 -5.95 4.73 15.62
CA ASP A 56 -7.34 4.92 16.03
C ASP A 56 -8.31 4.59 14.89
N GLY A 57 -9.41 3.92 15.22
CA GLY A 57 -10.46 3.58 14.26
C GLY A 57 -10.11 2.43 13.31
N LEU A 58 -8.97 1.76 13.51
CA LEU A 58 -8.64 0.53 12.79
C LEU A 58 -9.05 -0.72 13.57
N VAL A 59 -9.58 -1.70 12.83
CA VAL A 59 -9.98 -3.00 13.37
C VAL A 59 -9.13 -4.10 12.72
N LYS A 60 -8.72 -5.08 13.52
CA LYS A 60 -8.03 -6.28 13.04
C LYS A 60 -9.01 -7.22 12.36
N ASP A 61 -8.65 -7.70 11.19
CA ASP A 61 -9.38 -8.70 10.40
C ASP A 61 -8.41 -9.67 9.70
N GLU A 62 -8.92 -10.68 9.01
CA GLU A 62 -8.14 -11.57 8.15
C GLU A 62 -8.62 -11.47 6.71
N ALA A 63 -7.67 -11.36 5.78
CA ALA A 63 -7.97 -11.32 4.35
C ALA A 63 -7.07 -12.26 3.56
N ASP A 64 -7.55 -12.71 2.41
CA ASP A 64 -6.73 -13.39 1.42
C ASP A 64 -5.89 -12.36 0.67
N ILE A 65 -4.57 -12.43 0.84
CA ILE A 65 -3.61 -11.50 0.26
C ILE A 65 -2.89 -12.15 -0.92
N ILE A 66 -2.65 -11.36 -1.97
CA ILE A 66 -1.83 -11.73 -3.13
C ILE A 66 -0.78 -10.68 -3.43
N GLU A 67 0.26 -11.08 -4.15
CA GLU A 67 1.24 -10.16 -4.71
C GLU A 67 0.72 -9.62 -6.04
N GLY A 68 0.73 -8.29 -6.18
CA GLY A 68 0.31 -7.58 -7.37
C GLY A 68 1.40 -7.55 -8.45
N PRO A 69 1.06 -7.06 -9.66
CA PRO A 69 2.00 -6.96 -10.77
C PRO A 69 3.18 -5.99 -10.52
N ASP A 70 3.06 -5.12 -9.54
CA ASP A 70 4.08 -4.18 -9.07
C ASP A 70 4.95 -4.74 -7.92
N GLY A 71 4.71 -5.99 -7.49
CA GLY A 71 5.36 -6.60 -6.33
C GLY A 71 4.78 -6.17 -4.98
N GLY A 72 3.70 -5.37 -4.97
CA GLY A 72 3.00 -4.98 -3.75
C GLY A 72 2.06 -6.06 -3.21
N LEU A 73 1.60 -5.92 -1.96
CA LEU A 73 0.61 -6.83 -1.36
C LEU A 73 -0.80 -6.23 -1.47
N TYR A 74 -1.77 -7.05 -1.89
CA TYR A 74 -3.16 -6.64 -2.15
C TYR A 74 -4.14 -7.67 -1.61
N GLU A 75 -5.32 -7.21 -1.20
CA GLU A 75 -6.45 -8.11 -0.95
C GLU A 75 -6.92 -8.76 -2.26
N ALA A 76 -7.29 -10.03 -2.22
CA ALA A 76 -7.81 -10.74 -3.37
C ALA A 76 -9.11 -10.07 -3.86
N GLY A 77 -9.11 -9.63 -5.13
CA GLY A 77 -10.21 -8.87 -5.71
C GLY A 77 -10.06 -7.35 -5.62
N ASP A 78 -8.92 -6.84 -5.11
CA ASP A 78 -8.61 -5.41 -5.16
C ASP A 78 -8.66 -4.89 -6.61
N PRO A 79 -9.38 -3.79 -6.88
CA PRO A 79 -9.52 -3.24 -8.24
C PRO A 79 -8.20 -2.76 -8.85
N ARG A 80 -7.14 -2.57 -8.06
CA ARG A 80 -5.80 -2.26 -8.56
C ARG A 80 -5.12 -3.47 -9.20
N LEU A 81 -5.58 -4.70 -8.90
CA LEU A 81 -5.04 -5.95 -9.44
C LEU A 81 -5.58 -6.28 -10.83
N THR A 82 -6.75 -5.77 -11.19
CA THR A 82 -7.20 -5.86 -12.57
C THR A 82 -6.26 -4.99 -13.41
N PRO A 83 -5.60 -5.55 -14.45
CA PRO A 83 -4.93 -4.71 -15.43
C PRO A 83 -5.95 -3.67 -15.85
N ALA A 84 -5.59 -2.38 -15.78
CA ALA A 84 -6.40 -1.38 -16.44
C ALA A 84 -6.54 -1.86 -17.88
N GLU A 85 -7.72 -2.37 -18.25
CA GLU A 85 -8.05 -2.55 -19.65
C GLU A 85 -7.66 -1.23 -20.31
N PRO A 86 -6.97 -1.24 -21.47
CA PRO A 86 -6.65 0.02 -22.12
C PRO A 86 -7.98 0.77 -22.23
N ALA A 87 -8.08 1.90 -21.53
CA ALA A 87 -9.33 2.64 -21.35
C ALA A 87 -9.91 3.17 -22.67
N ILE A 88 -9.23 2.86 -23.78
CA ILE A 88 -9.46 3.28 -25.14
C ILE A 88 -9.16 2.02 -25.98
N SER A 89 -10.13 1.61 -26.80
CA SER A 89 -9.93 0.49 -27.72
C SER A 89 -8.84 0.81 -28.75
N ASP A 90 -8.24 -0.20 -29.36
CA ASP A 90 -7.24 0.00 -30.43
C ASP A 90 -7.81 0.84 -31.59
N ASP A 91 -9.10 0.68 -31.87
CA ASP A 91 -9.82 1.47 -32.88
C ASP A 91 -9.93 2.93 -32.46
N ASP A 92 -10.19 3.21 -31.18
CA ASP A 92 -10.28 4.58 -30.68
C ASP A 92 -8.89 5.24 -30.59
N LEU A 93 -7.85 4.47 -30.28
CA LEU A 93 -6.46 4.93 -30.33
C LEU A 93 -6.03 5.24 -31.76
N ALA A 94 -6.35 4.36 -32.71
CA ALA A 94 -6.05 4.58 -34.12
C ALA A 94 -6.78 5.82 -34.66
N LYS A 95 -8.05 6.02 -34.32
CA LYS A 95 -8.81 7.23 -34.68
C LYS A 95 -8.20 8.49 -34.09
N ALA A 96 -7.83 8.48 -32.81
CA ALA A 96 -7.20 9.62 -32.15
C ALA A 96 -5.83 9.96 -32.77
N LEU A 97 -5.06 8.93 -33.12
CA LEU A 97 -3.74 9.09 -33.74
C LEU A 97 -3.86 9.63 -35.18
N ALA A 98 -4.80 9.12 -35.97
CA ALA A 98 -5.10 9.63 -37.31
C ALA A 98 -5.50 11.11 -37.27
N ALA A 99 -6.39 11.47 -36.35
CA ALA A 99 -6.86 12.85 -36.17
C ALA A 99 -5.75 13.83 -35.75
N ARG A 100 -4.78 13.37 -34.95
CA ARG A 100 -3.69 14.22 -34.42
C ARG A 100 -2.50 14.34 -35.37
N SER A 101 -2.18 13.28 -36.10
CA SER A 101 -0.94 13.16 -36.88
C SER A 101 -1.14 13.32 -38.39
N GLY A 102 -2.38 13.48 -38.86
CA GLY A 102 -2.70 13.57 -40.28
C GLY A 102 -2.47 12.25 -41.04
N LEU A 103 -2.41 11.13 -40.31
CA LEU A 103 -2.27 9.79 -40.86
C LEU A 103 -3.61 9.28 -41.39
N THR A 104 -3.58 8.36 -42.34
CA THR A 104 -4.76 7.59 -42.71
C THR A 104 -5.17 6.62 -41.59
N PRO A 105 -6.45 6.21 -41.52
CA PRO A 105 -6.90 5.22 -40.54
C PRO A 105 -6.10 3.90 -40.57
N GLU A 106 -5.68 3.46 -41.76
CA GLU A 106 -4.90 2.23 -41.95
C GLU A 106 -3.46 2.34 -41.44
N GLU A 107 -2.82 3.50 -41.65
CA GLU A 107 -1.49 3.80 -41.11
C GLU A 107 -1.52 3.91 -39.58
N ALA A 108 -2.54 4.56 -39.03
CA ALA A 108 -2.71 4.68 -37.60
C ALA A 108 -2.96 3.32 -36.92
N ALA A 109 -3.81 2.46 -37.50
CA ALA A 109 -4.04 1.11 -37.00
C ALA A 109 -2.77 0.24 -37.07
N SER A 110 -1.99 0.37 -38.14
CA SER A 110 -0.71 -0.34 -38.30
C SER A 110 0.32 0.09 -37.25
N LEU A 111 0.36 1.38 -36.89
CA LEU A 111 1.22 1.91 -35.83
C LEU A 111 0.81 1.43 -34.44
N VAL A 112 -0.48 1.45 -34.11
CA VAL A 112 -1.00 0.92 -32.84
C VAL A 112 -0.60 -0.56 -32.69
N LYS A 113 -0.78 -1.35 -33.76
CA LYS A 113 -0.38 -2.76 -33.78
C LYS A 113 1.13 -2.98 -33.66
N ALA A 114 1.94 -2.05 -34.18
CA ALA A 114 3.40 -2.10 -34.06
C ALA A 114 3.88 -1.75 -32.64
N MET A 115 3.22 -0.81 -31.95
CA MET A 115 3.53 -0.42 -30.56
C MET A 115 3.26 -1.54 -29.55
N GLN A 116 2.33 -2.46 -29.86
CA GLN A 116 1.99 -3.59 -29.00
C GLN A 116 2.92 -4.80 -29.13
N ARG A 117 3.76 -4.87 -30.16
CA ARG A 117 4.75 -5.95 -30.26
C ARG A 117 5.96 -5.57 -29.39
N PRO A 118 6.28 -6.31 -28.31
CA PRO A 118 7.53 -6.10 -27.63
C PRO A 118 8.65 -6.31 -28.66
N SER A 119 9.63 -5.39 -28.68
CA SER A 119 10.87 -5.63 -29.41
C SER A 119 11.41 -6.99 -28.98
N ALA A 120 11.42 -7.93 -29.92
CA ALA A 120 12.00 -9.26 -29.74
C ALA A 120 13.51 -9.16 -29.52
#